data_AF-A0A497ETW4-F1
#
_entry.id   AF-A0A497ETW4-F1
#
_cell.length_a   1.000
_cell.length_b   1.000
_cell.length_c   1.000
_cell.angle_alpha   90.00
_cell.angle_beta   90.00
_cell.angle_gamma   90.00
#
_symmetry.space_group_name_H-M   'P 1'
#
loop_
_entity.id
_entity.type
_entity.pdbx_description
1 polymer ?
#
loop_
_entity_poly.entity_id
_entity_poly.type
_entity_poly.pdbx_seq_one_letter_code
_entity_poly.pdbx_strand_id
1 'polypeptide(L)'
;MAVKVGCCGWAVRGGKQAYYKEFSLIELQETFYKLPKVDTVKSWREEAPSSFEFAVKAWQAITHPTTSPTWKKAGVKIPAEKADKYGNLQPTRE
;
A
#
# COMPACT_ATOMS: atom_id res chain seq x y z
N MET A 1 1.25 9.85 -25.18
CA MET A 1 1.52 9.27 -23.84
C MET A 1 0.86 10.18 -22.82
N ALA A 2 -0.01 9.66 -21.95
CA ALA A 2 -0.69 10.49 -20.94
C ALA A 2 0.14 10.51 -19.64
N VAL A 3 0.40 11.70 -19.09
CA VAL A 3 1.08 11.87 -17.80
C VAL A 3 0.04 12.06 -16.71
N LYS A 4 0.19 11.34 -15.60
CA LYS A 4 -0.64 11.50 -14.40
C LYS A 4 0.22 11.92 -13.22
N VAL A 5 -0.31 12.82 -12.40
CA VAL A 5 0.37 13.36 -11.23
C VAL A 5 -0.48 13.06 -9.99
N GLY A 6 0.19 12.70 -8.91
CA GLY A 6 -0.41 12.40 -7.63
C GLY A 6 0.66 12.36 -6.53
N CYS A 7 0.23 12.14 -5.31
CA CYS A 7 1.07 12.05 -4.12
C CYS A 7 1.14 10.62 -3.56
N CYS A 8 2.19 10.34 -2.79
CA CYS A 8 2.23 9.20 -1.89
C CYS A 8 1.36 9.48 -0.66
N GLY A 9 0.22 8.81 -0.57
CA GLY A 9 -0.78 8.98 0.48
C GLY A 9 -1.69 10.21 0.30
N TRP A 10 -2.64 10.35 1.22
CA TRP A 10 -3.70 11.36 1.22
C TRP A 10 -3.22 12.76 1.64
N ALA A 11 -2.13 13.24 1.04
CA ALA A 11 -1.41 14.45 1.43
C ALA A 11 -2.13 15.77 1.03
N VAL A 12 -3.45 15.81 1.16
CA VAL A 12 -4.30 16.98 0.91
C VAL A 12 -5.14 17.25 2.15
N ARG A 13 -5.17 18.50 2.61
CA ARG A 13 -6.00 18.91 3.75
C ARG A 13 -7.48 18.66 3.41
N GLY A 14 -8.17 17.90 4.26
CA GLY A 14 -9.55 17.44 3.99
C GLY A 14 -9.63 15.95 3.61
N GLY A 15 -8.51 15.22 3.62
CA GLY A 15 -8.49 13.76 3.47
C GLY A 15 -8.87 13.31 2.07
N LYS A 16 -9.43 12.10 1.95
CA LYS A 16 -9.71 11.44 0.66
C LYS A 16 -10.62 12.27 -0.24
N GLN A 17 -11.67 12.86 0.34
CA GLN A 17 -12.67 13.64 -0.41
C GLN A 17 -12.08 14.91 -1.04
N ALA A 18 -11.14 15.57 -0.36
CA ALA A 18 -10.39 16.68 -0.95
C ALA A 18 -9.39 16.15 -1.99
N TYR A 19 -8.70 15.05 -1.69
CA TYR A 19 -7.72 14.45 -2.59
C TYR A 19 -8.30 14.08 -3.97
N TYR A 20 -9.48 13.47 -4.01
CA TYR A 20 -10.15 13.08 -5.26
C TYR A 20 -10.54 14.26 -6.16
N LYS A 21 -10.57 15.48 -5.61
CA LYS A 21 -10.84 16.72 -6.37
C LYS A 21 -9.57 17.31 -6.96
N GLU A 22 -8.43 17.12 -6.31
CA GLU A 22 -7.14 17.68 -6.72
C GLU A 22 -6.37 16.76 -7.69
N PHE A 23 -6.46 15.44 -7.50
CA PHE A 23 -5.69 14.46 -8.27
C PHE A 23 -6.58 13.35 -8.85
N SER A 24 -6.08 12.70 -9.91
CA SER A 24 -6.71 11.54 -10.55
C SER A 24 -6.00 10.21 -10.26
N LEU A 25 -4.91 10.26 -9.48
CA LEU A 25 -4.06 9.13 -9.12
C LEU A 25 -3.53 9.31 -7.70
N ILE A 26 -3.44 8.22 -6.94
CA ILE A 26 -2.73 8.17 -5.64
C ILE A 26 -1.77 6.99 -5.61
N GLU A 27 -0.62 7.15 -4.95
CA GLU A 27 0.19 6.02 -4.50
C GLU A 27 -0.16 5.65 -3.05
N LEU A 28 -0.64 4.42 -2.83
CA LEU A 28 -1.02 3.92 -1.52
C LEU A 28 0.20 3.35 -0.78
N GLN A 29 0.64 4.06 0.26
CA GLN A 29 1.72 3.62 1.15
C GLN A 29 1.24 2.66 2.23
N GLU A 30 -0.03 2.72 2.64
CA GLU A 30 -0.55 1.95 3.77
C GLU A 30 -0.42 0.44 3.54
N THR A 31 -0.63 -0.01 2.29
CA THR A 31 -0.52 -1.41 1.85
C THR A 31 0.89 -1.96 1.96
N PHE A 32 1.91 -1.11 1.87
CA PHE A 32 3.31 -1.51 2.07
C PHE A 32 3.53 -2.03 3.49
N TYR A 33 3.00 -1.33 4.49
CA TYR A 33 3.24 -1.70 5.88
C TYR A 33 2.34 -2.86 6.30
N LYS A 34 1.03 -2.76 6.02
CA LYS A 34 0.02 -3.69 6.49
C LYS A 34 -1.06 -3.88 5.42
N LEU A 35 -1.51 -5.11 5.26
CA LEU A 35 -2.65 -5.39 4.38
C LEU A 35 -3.93 -4.76 4.97
N PRO A 36 -4.63 -3.88 4.22
CA PRO A 36 -5.90 -3.34 4.64
C PRO A 36 -6.97 -4.44 4.63
N LYS A 37 -8.07 -4.20 5.35
CA LYS A 37 -9.26 -5.05 5.19
C LYS A 37 -9.83 -4.87 3.78
N VAL A 38 -10.41 -5.94 3.24
CA VAL A 38 -11.07 -5.90 1.93
C VAL A 38 -12.12 -4.77 1.88
N ASP A 39 -12.91 -4.60 2.93
CA ASP A 39 -13.94 -3.55 3.00
C ASP A 39 -13.35 -2.14 2.99
N THR A 40 -12.14 -1.95 3.52
CA THR A 40 -11.44 -0.66 3.43
C THR A 40 -11.08 -0.31 1.98
N VAL A 41 -10.56 -1.28 1.22
CA VAL A 41 -10.22 -1.07 -0.20
C VAL A 41 -11.48 -0.88 -1.04
N LYS A 42 -12.57 -1.61 -0.72
CA LYS A 42 -13.88 -1.39 -1.35
C LYS A 42 -14.39 0.03 -1.12
N SER A 43 -14.37 0.51 0.13
CA SER A 43 -14.80 1.90 0.44
C SER A 43 -13.95 2.93 -0.30
N TRP A 44 -12.62 2.75 -0.42
CA TRP A 44 -11.80 3.64 -1.23
C TRP A 44 -12.25 3.69 -2.69
N ARG A 45 -12.58 2.53 -3.26
CA ARG A 45 -13.05 2.42 -4.65
C ARG A 45 -14.45 2.98 -4.86
N GLU A 46 -15.34 2.82 -3.90
CA GLU A 46 -16.71 3.37 -3.91
C GLU A 46 -16.72 4.89 -3.75
N GLU A 47 -15.84 5.43 -2.90
CA GLU A 47 -15.73 6.88 -2.67
C GLU A 47 -15.03 7.62 -3.83
N ALA A 48 -14.15 6.96 -4.58
CA ALA A 48 -13.35 7.58 -5.63
C ALA A 48 -14.13 7.70 -6.95
N PRO A 49 -13.84 8.73 -7.78
CA PRO A 49 -14.36 8.80 -9.15
C PRO A 49 -14.04 7.54 -9.97
N SER A 50 -14.92 7.19 -10.91
CA SER A 50 -14.77 5.96 -11.71
C SER A 50 -13.45 5.90 -12.50
N SER A 51 -12.91 7.04 -12.91
CA SER A 51 -11.64 7.17 -13.63
C SER A 51 -10.40 7.30 -12.73
N PHE A 52 -10.58 7.38 -11.42
CA PHE A 52 -9.48 7.54 -10.47
C PHE A 52 -8.66 6.25 -10.36
N GLU A 53 -7.34 6.39 -10.34
CA GLU A 53 -6.39 5.29 -10.30
C GLU A 53 -5.66 5.17 -8.96
N PHE A 54 -5.31 3.93 -8.63
CA PHE A 54 -4.57 3.61 -7.42
C PHE A 54 -3.29 2.88 -7.81
N ALA A 55 -2.14 3.48 -7.53
CA ALA A 55 -0.85 2.82 -7.56
C ALA A 55 -0.61 2.19 -6.18
N VAL A 56 -0.63 0.86 -6.11
CA VAL A 56 -0.52 0.14 -4.83
C VAL A 56 0.92 -0.27 -4.59
N LYS A 57 1.52 0.14 -3.46
CA LYS A 57 2.79 -0.45 -3.05
C LYS A 57 2.55 -1.87 -2.58
N ALA A 58 3.32 -2.80 -3.14
CA ALA A 58 3.32 -4.19 -2.71
C ALA A 58 3.60 -4.27 -1.21
N TRP A 59 2.94 -5.23 -0.54
CA TRP A 59 3.18 -5.47 0.88
C TRP A 59 4.66 -5.78 1.13
N GLN A 60 5.26 -5.20 2.17
CA GLN A 60 6.69 -5.30 2.43
C GLN A 60 7.18 -6.75 2.57
N ALA A 61 6.30 -7.67 2.99
CA ALA A 61 6.60 -9.10 3.06
C ALA A 61 7.03 -9.70 1.70
N ILE A 62 6.59 -9.10 0.59
CA ILE A 62 6.96 -9.50 -0.76
C ILE A 62 8.34 -8.95 -1.15
N THR A 63 8.69 -7.75 -0.66
CA THR A 63 9.81 -6.96 -1.22
C THR A 63 11.00 -6.80 -0.29
N HIS A 64 10.81 -6.81 1.02
CA HIS A 64 11.85 -6.48 2.00
C HIS A 64 12.10 -7.61 2.99
N PRO A 65 13.37 -7.90 3.33
CA PRO A 65 13.69 -8.91 4.33
C PRO A 65 13.19 -8.50 5.72
N THR A 66 12.94 -9.49 6.58
CA THR A 66 12.47 -9.30 7.97
C THR A 66 13.39 -8.44 8.84
N THR A 67 14.66 -8.31 8.44
CA THR A 67 15.64 -7.43 9.08
C THR A 67 15.42 -5.95 8.80
N SER A 68 14.57 -5.57 7.82
CA SER A 68 14.25 -4.18 7.54
C SER A 68 13.55 -3.51 8.73
N PRO A 69 13.91 -2.26 9.10
CA PRO A 69 13.30 -1.56 10.23
C PRO A 69 11.79 -1.31 10.06
N THR A 70 11.28 -1.38 8.83
CA THR A 70 9.86 -1.18 8.50
C THR A 70 8.96 -2.28 9.02
N TRP A 71 9.49 -3.47 9.33
CA TRP A 71 8.72 -4.60 9.87
C TRP A 71 8.09 -4.31 11.23
N LYS A 72 8.66 -3.38 12.00
CA LYS A 72 8.06 -2.88 13.25
C LYS A 72 6.64 -2.32 13.04
N LYS A 73 6.34 -1.82 11.83
CA LYS A 73 5.02 -1.26 11.46
C LYS A 73 4.06 -2.30 10.90
N ALA A 74 4.52 -3.51 10.60
CA ALA A 74 3.68 -4.54 9.97
C ALA A 74 2.62 -5.11 10.93
N GLY A 75 2.90 -5.10 12.23
CA GLY A 75 2.00 -5.64 13.25
C GLY A 75 1.82 -7.17 13.16
N VAL A 76 2.74 -7.87 12.49
CA VAL A 76 2.75 -9.33 12.37
C VAL A 76 3.95 -9.90 13.14
N LYS A 77 3.77 -11.07 13.76
CA LYS A 77 4.87 -11.83 14.36
C LYS A 77 5.34 -12.88 13.35
N ILE A 78 6.61 -12.83 12.98
CA ILE A 78 7.21 -13.78 12.04
C ILE A 78 7.93 -14.87 12.83
N PRO A 79 7.60 -16.17 12.61
CA PRO A 79 8.37 -17.27 13.18
C PRO A 79 9.82 -17.24 12.70
N ALA A 80 10.78 -17.47 13.60
CA ALA A 80 12.21 -17.36 13.30
C ALA A 80 12.64 -18.29 12.16
N GLU A 81 12.05 -19.48 12.10
CA GLU A 81 12.28 -20.52 11.09
C GLU A 81 11.73 -20.18 9.70
N LYS A 82 10.97 -19.09 9.57
CA LYS A 82 10.44 -18.59 8.29
C LYS A 82 10.99 -17.21 7.92
N ALA A 83 11.85 -16.62 8.75
CA ALA A 83 12.27 -15.24 8.61
C ALA A 83 13.02 -14.95 7.30
N ASP A 84 13.73 -15.95 6.77
CA ASP A 84 14.45 -15.95 5.50
C ASP A 84 13.53 -16.16 4.29
N LYS A 85 12.28 -16.56 4.51
CA LYS A 85 11.28 -16.79 3.46
C LYS A 85 10.49 -15.54 3.07
N TYR A 86 10.71 -14.39 3.71
CA TYR A 86 10.05 -13.14 3.33
C TYR A 86 10.99 -12.19 2.57
N GLY A 87 10.43 -11.43 1.64
CA GLY A 87 11.09 -10.33 0.94
C GLY A 87 11.77 -10.73 -0.37
N ASN A 88 12.50 -9.77 -0.97
CA ASN A 88 13.33 -9.97 -2.15
C ASN A 88 12.62 -10.56 -3.39
N LEU A 89 11.29 -10.47 -3.47
CA LEU A 89 10.48 -11.03 -4.57
C LEU A 89 10.76 -12.52 -4.82
N GLN A 90 11.20 -13.24 -3.79
CA GLN A 90 11.50 -14.65 -3.93
C GLN A 90 10.21 -15.48 -4.01
N PRO A 91 10.19 -16.58 -4.77
CA PRO A 91 8.99 -17.39 -5.00
C PRO A 91 8.73 -18.36 -3.83
N THR A 92 8.48 -17.81 -2.64
CA THR A 92 8.10 -18.55 -1.42
C THR A 92 6.58 -18.64 -1.26
N ARG A 93 6.12 -19.45 -0.30
CA ARG A 93 4.69 -19.49 0.07
C ARG A 93 4.30 -18.36 1.01
N GLU A 94 5.25 -17.95 1.84
CA GLU A 94 5.23 -16.79 2.73
C GLU A 94 5.20 -15.48 1.95
#